data_AF-A0AA40SUL0-F1
#
_entry.id   AF-A0AA40SUL0-F1
#
_cell.length_a   1.000
_cell.length_b   1.000
_cell.length_c   1.000
_cell.angle_alpha   90.00
_cell.angle_beta   90.00
_cell.angle_gamma   90.00
#
_symmetry.space_group_name_H-M   'P 1'
#
loop_
_entity.id
_entity.type
_entity.pdbx_description
1 polymer ?
#
loop_
_entity_poly.entity_id
_entity_poly.type
_entity_poly.pdbx_seq_one_letter_code
_entity_poly.pdbx_strand_id
1 'polypeptide(L)'
;MSKRIRQQIGRYNFKRRLRGKVLLSKVTSFSCYQQSHQEKTCTTARKFIRNNSIQPPCVITVLKISGSEEKFFLSNNGLFSYKYAIENHKLFSPEIASVAS
;
A
#
# COMPACT_ATOMS: atom_id res chain seq x y z
N MET A 1 -9.37 -1.84 -31.57
CA MET A 1 -10.14 -1.78 -30.31
C MET A 1 -11.03 -0.53 -30.25
N SER A 2 -12.35 -0.69 -30.15
CA SER A 2 -13.36 0.38 -30.21
C SER A 2 -13.25 1.38 -29.04
N LYS A 3 -13.58 2.66 -29.28
CA LYS A 3 -13.61 3.73 -28.25
C LYS A 3 -14.49 3.34 -27.05
N ARG A 4 -15.62 2.67 -27.30
CA ARG A 4 -16.56 2.22 -26.26
C ARG A 4 -15.93 1.19 -25.30
N ILE A 5 -15.16 0.25 -25.85
CA ILE A 5 -14.46 -0.79 -25.08
C ILE A 5 -13.37 -0.16 -24.20
N ARG A 6 -12.58 0.78 -24.73
CA ARG A 6 -11.55 1.51 -23.94
C ARG A 6 -12.17 2.27 -22.76
N GLN A 7 -13.30 2.94 -22.97
CA GLN A 7 -14.02 3.66 -21.91
C GLN A 7 -14.55 2.71 -20.83
N GLN A 8 -15.11 1.56 -21.21
CA GLN A 8 -15.57 0.55 -20.26
C GLN A 8 -14.43 -0.02 -19.41
N ILE A 9 -13.29 -0.35 -20.01
CA ILE A 9 -12.11 -0.85 -19.29
C ILE A 9 -11.54 0.23 -18.35
N GLY A 10 -11.50 1.49 -18.80
CA GLY A 10 -11.10 2.61 -17.95
C GLY A 10 -12.00 2.73 -16.70
N ARG A 11 -13.32 2.66 -16.89
CA ARG A 11 -14.30 2.68 -15.78
C ARG A 11 -14.14 1.49 -14.84
N TYR A 12 -13.91 0.29 -15.37
CA TYR A 12 -13.67 -0.91 -14.57
C TYR A 12 -12.40 -0.77 -13.72
N ASN A 13 -11.28 -0.36 -14.33
CA ASN A 13 -10.01 -0.17 -13.63
C ASN A 13 -10.10 0.92 -12.56
N PHE A 14 -10.84 2.00 -12.81
CA PHE A 14 -11.11 3.04 -11.82
C PHE A 14 -11.88 2.49 -10.61
N LYS A 15 -13.00 1.79 -10.83
CA LYS A 15 -13.79 1.16 -9.76
C LYS A 15 -12.96 0.16 -8.96
N ARG A 16 -12.14 -0.64 -9.64
CA ARG A 16 -11.22 -1.61 -9.02
C ARG A 16 -10.22 -0.92 -8.09
N ARG A 17 -9.59 0.16 -8.54
CA ARG A 17 -8.65 0.95 -7.71
C ARG A 17 -9.35 1.62 -6.53
N LEU A 18 -10.58 2.11 -6.71
CA LEU A 18 -11.34 2.72 -5.63
C LEU A 18 -11.66 1.70 -4.52
N ARG A 19 -12.11 0.50 -4.88
CA ARG A 19 -12.33 -0.60 -3.93
C ARG A 19 -11.06 -0.98 -3.18
N GLY A 20 -9.93 -1.08 -3.88
CA GLY A 20 -8.65 -1.36 -3.23
C GLY A 20 -8.26 -0.29 -2.21
N LYS A 21 -8.44 0.99 -2.53
CA LYS A 21 -8.20 2.09 -1.57
C LYS A 21 -9.09 1.99 -0.32
N VAL A 22 -10.39 1.73 -0.50
CA VAL A 22 -11.34 1.58 0.61
C VAL A 22 -11.00 0.39 1.50
N LEU A 23 -10.50 -0.70 0.90
CA LEU A 23 -10.07 -1.87 1.67
C LEU A 23 -8.82 -1.56 2.49
N LEU A 24 -7.79 -0.99 1.85
CA LEU A 24 -6.53 -0.63 2.51
C LEU A 24 -6.66 0.49 3.53
N SER A 25 -7.71 1.31 3.49
CA SER A 25 -7.95 2.31 4.54
C SER A 25 -8.47 1.72 5.86
N LYS A 26 -8.83 0.44 5.88
CA LYS A 26 -9.29 -0.26 7.10
C LYS A 26 -8.14 -0.77 7.97
N VAL A 27 -6.93 -0.88 7.43
CA VAL A 27 -5.77 -1.35 8.19
C VAL A 27 -5.06 -0.19 8.87
N THR A 28 -4.40 -0.48 9.99
CA THR A 28 -3.59 0.49 10.73
C THR A 28 -2.50 1.08 9.83
N SER A 29 -2.32 2.40 9.91
CA SER A 29 -1.29 3.12 9.16
C SER A 29 -0.25 3.71 10.10
N PHE A 30 1.02 3.53 9.77
CA PHE A 30 2.15 4.15 10.44
C PHE A 30 2.91 5.08 9.50
N SER A 31 3.63 6.03 10.06
CA SER A 31 4.49 6.96 9.32
C SER A 31 5.90 6.96 9.88
N CYS A 32 6.89 7.06 9.01
CA CYS A 32 8.29 7.20 9.39
C CYS A 32 9.03 8.13 8.44
N TYR A 33 10.08 8.78 8.94
CA TYR A 33 10.92 9.67 8.14
C TYR A 33 12.09 8.91 7.53
N GLN A 34 12.40 9.22 6.27
CA GLN A 34 13.60 8.74 5.59
C GLN A 34 14.84 9.31 6.29
N GLN A 35 15.79 8.43 6.63
CA GLN A 35 16.96 8.82 7.43
C GLN A 35 18.08 9.45 6.60
N SER A 36 18.18 9.11 5.31
CA SER A 36 19.19 9.66 4.40
C SER A 36 18.69 9.68 2.95
N HIS A 37 19.12 10.68 2.18
CA HIS A 37 18.79 10.81 0.75
C HIS A 37 19.25 9.63 -0.10
N GLN A 38 20.32 8.93 0.31
CA GLN A 38 20.86 7.78 -0.40
C GLN A 38 20.11 6.48 -0.07
N GLU A 39 19.37 6.44 1.04
CA GLU A 39 18.63 5.27 1.46
C GLU A 39 17.32 5.16 0.68
N LYS A 40 17.06 3.99 0.08
CA LYS A 40 15.75 3.73 -0.56
C LYS A 40 14.65 3.71 0.50
N THR A 41 13.49 4.29 0.18
CA THR A 41 12.32 4.31 1.08
C THR A 41 11.85 2.92 1.50
N CYS A 42 11.94 1.92 0.62
CA CYS A 42 11.65 0.52 0.98
C CYS A 42 12.59 0.00 2.09
N THR A 43 13.88 0.40 2.07
CA THR A 43 14.83 0.04 3.12
C THR A 43 14.47 0.72 4.44
N THR A 44 14.15 2.02 4.41
CA THR A 44 13.67 2.75 5.59
C THR A 44 12.41 2.09 6.17
N ALA A 45 11.42 1.76 5.34
CA ALA A 45 10.20 1.08 5.77
C ALA A 45 10.51 -0.26 6.44
N ARG A 46 11.39 -1.08 5.86
CA ARG A 46 11.79 -2.38 6.46
C ARG A 46 12.49 -2.22 7.81
N LYS A 47 13.39 -1.24 7.93
CA LYS A 47 14.04 -0.93 9.21
C LYS A 47 13.00 -0.50 10.25
N PHE A 48 12.07 0.37 9.86
CA PHE A 48 11.00 0.83 10.73
C PHE A 48 10.11 -0.32 11.22
N ILE A 49 9.72 -1.25 10.33
CA ILE A 49 8.98 -2.47 10.69
C ILE A 49 9.73 -3.28 11.74
N ARG A 50 11.01 -3.59 11.45
CA ARG A 50 11.84 -4.43 12.31
C ARG A 50 12.06 -3.81 13.69
N ASN A 51 12.38 -2.52 13.73
CA ASN A 51 12.72 -1.84 14.97
C ASN A 51 11.50 -1.67 15.89
N ASN A 52 10.31 -1.53 15.33
CA ASN A 52 9.06 -1.35 16.09
C ASN A 52 8.24 -2.64 16.21
N SER A 53 8.76 -3.78 15.76
CA SER A 53 8.07 -5.08 15.75
C SER A 53 6.65 -5.02 15.15
N ILE A 54 6.48 -4.22 14.09
CA ILE A 54 5.17 -3.97 13.47
C ILE A 54 4.63 -5.24 12.84
N GLN A 55 3.38 -5.56 13.18
CA GLN A 55 2.69 -6.73 12.66
C GLN A 55 1.88 -6.40 11.40
N PRO A 56 1.86 -7.31 10.42
CA PRO A 56 0.91 -7.25 9.30
C PRO A 56 -0.55 -7.51 9.74
N PRO A 57 -1.55 -7.13 8.93
CA PRO A 57 -1.47 -6.22 7.78
C PRO A 57 -1.50 -4.75 8.22
N CYS A 58 -0.61 -3.93 7.66
CA CYS A 58 -0.57 -2.49 7.95
C CYS A 58 -0.09 -1.67 6.75
N VAL A 59 -0.31 -0.36 6.77
CA VAL A 59 0.23 0.58 5.78
C VAL A 59 1.37 1.37 6.41
N ILE A 60 2.46 1.56 5.67
CA ILE A 60 3.60 2.36 6.11
C ILE A 60 3.83 3.49 5.13
N THR A 61 3.78 4.72 5.62
CA THR A 61 4.07 5.93 4.87
C THR A 61 5.48 6.38 5.20
N VAL A 62 6.35 6.36 4.20
CA VAL A 62 7.71 6.90 4.32
C VAL A 62 7.70 8.33 3.80
N LEU A 63 8.00 9.27 4.70
CA LEU A 63 8.17 10.68 4.39
C LEU A 63 9.62 10.88 3.92
N LYS A 64 9.80 11.17 2.63
CA LYS A 64 11.12 11.42 2.04
C LYS A 64 11.63 12.78 2.48
N ILE A 65 12.95 12.90 2.59
CA ILE A 65 13.60 14.19 2.91
C ILE A 65 13.32 15.22 1.80
N SER A 66 13.12 14.78 0.56
CA SER A 66 12.72 15.65 -0.56
C SER A 66 11.30 16.21 -0.43
N GLY A 67 10.56 15.90 0.63
CA GLY A 67 9.20 16.36 0.87
C GLY A 67 8.10 15.55 0.17
N SER A 68 8.45 14.44 -0.48
CA SER A 68 7.45 13.52 -1.07
C SER A 68 7.18 12.32 -0.17
N GLU A 69 6.02 11.71 -0.32
CA GLU A 69 5.66 10.53 0.46
C GLU A 69 5.60 9.28 -0.41
N GLU A 70 6.02 8.15 0.15
CA GLU A 70 5.89 6.86 -0.50
C GLU A 70 5.23 5.85 0.44
N LYS A 71 4.17 5.20 -0.03
CA LYS A 71 3.36 4.29 0.77
C LYS A 71 3.64 2.84 0.42
N PHE A 72 3.72 2.02 1.44
CA PHE A 72 3.88 0.57 1.38
C PHE A 72 2.78 -0.14 2.15
N PHE A 73 2.44 -1.35 1.73
CA PHE A 73 1.53 -2.23 2.42
C PHE A 73 2.32 -3.45 2.92
N LEU A 74 2.33 -3.65 4.23
CA LEU A 74 2.90 -4.82 4.87
C LEU A 74 1.79 -5.88 4.96
N SER A 75 2.04 -7.04 4.35
CA SER A 75 1.24 -8.25 4.40
C SER A 75 2.02 -9.33 5.14
N ASN A 76 1.36 -10.44 5.52
CA ASN A 76 2.04 -11.61 6.09
C ASN A 76 3.11 -12.16 5.15
N ASN A 77 2.91 -12.00 3.84
CA ASN A 77 3.83 -12.50 2.82
C ASN A 77 4.97 -11.53 2.49
N GLY A 78 4.92 -10.29 2.98
CA GLY A 78 5.98 -9.30 2.77
C GLY A 78 5.50 -7.88 2.52
N LEU A 79 6.44 -7.03 2.09
CA LEU A 79 6.22 -5.59 1.89
C LEU A 79 6.00 -5.28 0.41
N PHE A 80 4.84 -4.71 0.09
CA PHE A 80 4.44 -4.35 -1.27
C PHE A 80 4.28 -2.84 -1.41
N SER A 81 4.39 -2.31 -2.63
CA SER A 81 4.02 -0.91 -2.87
C SER A 81 2.51 -0.74 -2.67
N TYR A 82 2.09 0.40 -2.12
CA TYR A 82 0.67 0.68 -1.90
C TYR A 82 -0.13 0.66 -3.20
N LYS A 83 0.48 1.11 -4.31
CA LYS A 83 -0.13 1.06 -5.65
C LYS A 83 -0.42 -0.39 -6.07
N TYR A 84 0.55 -1.29 -5.90
CA TYR A 84 0.37 -2.71 -6.21
C TYR A 84 -0.72 -3.34 -5.35
N ALA A 85 -0.74 -3.04 -4.04
CA ALA A 85 -1.75 -3.54 -3.13
C ALA A 85 -3.17 -3.09 -3.50
N ILE A 86 -3.36 -1.83 -3.92
CA ILE A 86 -4.65 -1.32 -4.41
C ILE A 86 -5.11 -2.10 -5.65
N GLU A 87 -4.20 -2.27 -6.60
CA GLU A 87 -4.52 -2.92 -7.88
C GLU A 87 -4.87 -4.39 -7.65
N ASN A 88 -4.18 -5.06 -6.74
CA ASN A 88 -4.34 -6.48 -6.45
C ASN A 88 -5.05 -6.76 -5.11
N HIS A 89 -5.91 -5.84 -4.66
CA HIS A 89 -6.57 -5.89 -3.34
C HIS A 89 -7.33 -7.19 -3.04
N LYS A 90 -7.78 -7.93 -4.06
CA LYS A 90 -8.43 -9.24 -3.87
C LYS A 90 -7.51 -10.26 -3.20
N LEU A 91 -6.21 -10.20 -3.45
CA LEU A 91 -5.22 -11.10 -2.83
C LEU A 91 -5.08 -10.87 -1.33
N PHE A 92 -5.25 -9.62 -0.90
CA PHE A 92 -5.05 -9.20 0.50
C PHE A 92 -6.35 -9.09 1.28
N SER A 93 -7.51 -9.27 0.63
CA SER A 93 -8.83 -9.13 1.25
C SER A 93 -9.06 -10.06 2.45
N PRO A 94 -8.63 -11.34 2.43
CA PRO A 94 -8.77 -12.21 3.61
C PRO A 94 -7.96 -11.70 4.81
N GLU A 95 -6.72 -11.27 4.59
CA GLU A 95 -5.84 -10.73 5.65
C GLU A 95 -6.41 -9.43 6.23
N ILE A 96 -6.90 -8.53 5.39
CA ILE A 96 -7.46 -7.26 5.84
C ILE A 96 -8.78 -7.48 6.61
N ALA A 97 -9.59 -8.45 6.19
CA ALA A 97 -10.85 -8.77 6.84
C ALA A 97 -10.66 -9.34 8.25
N SER A 98 -9.59 -10.11 8.50
CA SER A 98 -9.33 -10.70 9.81
C SER A 98 -8.96 -9.66 10.88
N VAL A 99 -8.49 -8.48 10.49
CA VAL A 99 -8.14 -7.39 11.42
C VAL A 99 -9.26 -6.36 11.58
N ALA A 100 -10.22 -6.33 10.66
CA ALA A 100 -11.36 -5.41 10.69
C ALA A 100 -12.59 -5.97 11.43
N SER A 101 -12.47 -7.13 12.08
CA SER A 101 -13.52 -7.79 12.88
C SER A 101 -13.27 -7.56 14.36
#